data_AF-A0A975KKB7-F1
#
_entry.id   AF-A0A975KKB7-F1
#
_cell.length_a   1.000
_cell.length_b   1.000
_cell.length_c   1.000
_cell.angle_alpha   90.00
_cell.angle_beta   90.00
_cell.angle_gamma   90.00
#
_symmetry.space_group_name_H-M   'P 1'
#
loop_
_entity.id
_entity.type
_entity.pdbx_description
1 polymer ?
#
loop_
_entity_poly.entity_id
_entity_poly.type
_entity_poly.pdbx_seq_one_letter_code
_entity_poly.pdbx_strand_id
1 'polypeptide(L)'
;MFNPEFEKYKSFIEQYYPESGVISNPVIREIYNSVNKSINFMKMIKNIDSTINSERKKLYNDFNLIHLRVLYHLPSNDVFINNILVRLTSENILRLAVSFINPQSDSISNMTYSQMIEELKQKGFPQRYPDLYNNITNYFGRYSKDVHGETIHRYSENDLLMMIRKKKDVKSLASLSKVYENIVDDIVPFFLKELSTEKTKIETPVLSQMYTILGEDIYNQFF
;
A
#
# COMPACT_ATOMS: atom_id res chain seq x y z
N MET A 1 -20.19 6.97 -0.51
CA MET A 1 -20.81 5.86 -1.29
C MET A 1 -19.69 4.89 -1.61
N PHE A 2 -19.77 3.64 -1.14
CA PHE A 2 -18.75 2.63 -1.48
C PHE A 2 -18.84 2.34 -2.98
N ASN A 3 -17.70 2.48 -3.67
CA ASN A 3 -17.57 2.32 -5.12
C ASN A 3 -17.91 0.86 -5.50
N PRO A 4 -18.78 0.58 -6.49
CA PRO A 4 -19.06 -0.78 -6.98
C PRO A 4 -17.79 -1.60 -7.30
N GLU A 5 -16.71 -0.93 -7.68
CA GLU A 5 -15.40 -1.56 -7.88
C GLU A 5 -14.80 -2.13 -6.59
N PHE A 6 -14.97 -1.45 -5.45
CA PHE A 6 -14.45 -1.91 -4.17
C PHE A 6 -15.07 -3.25 -3.76
N GLU A 7 -16.40 -3.37 -3.84
CA GLU A 7 -17.11 -4.61 -3.51
C GLU A 7 -16.75 -5.73 -4.49
N LYS A 8 -16.56 -5.42 -5.78
CA LYS A 8 -16.05 -6.39 -6.76
C LYS A 8 -14.68 -6.94 -6.35
N TYR A 9 -13.70 -6.07 -6.06
CA TYR A 9 -12.36 -6.54 -5.69
C TYR A 9 -12.37 -7.30 -4.38
N LYS A 10 -13.08 -6.80 -3.37
CA LYS A 10 -13.23 -7.46 -2.07
C LYS A 10 -13.81 -8.88 -2.23
N SER A 11 -14.90 -9.03 -2.98
CA SER A 11 -15.55 -10.34 -3.20
C SER A 11 -14.60 -11.34 -3.86
N PHE A 12 -13.81 -10.89 -4.84
CA PHE A 12 -12.78 -11.72 -5.47
C PHE A 12 -11.72 -12.17 -4.45
N ILE A 13 -11.23 -11.27 -3.59
CA ILE A 13 -10.24 -11.65 -2.57
C ILE A 13 -10.80 -12.64 -1.56
N GLU A 14 -12.03 -12.44 -1.10
CA GLU A 14 -12.69 -13.37 -0.18
C GLU A 14 -12.93 -14.76 -0.81
N GLN A 15 -13.21 -14.82 -2.12
CA GLN A 15 -13.44 -16.07 -2.82
C GLN A 15 -12.15 -16.84 -3.14
N TYR A 16 -11.04 -16.14 -3.44
CA TYR A 16 -9.83 -16.75 -4.00
C TYR A 16 -8.60 -16.68 -3.09
N TYR A 17 -8.65 -16.04 -1.93
CA TYR A 17 -7.51 -15.97 -1.01
C TYR A 17 -7.93 -16.31 0.44
N PRO A 18 -7.07 -16.93 1.28
CA PRO A 18 -5.73 -17.42 0.96
C PRO A 18 -5.68 -18.87 0.41
N GLU A 19 -6.81 -19.59 0.40
CA GLU A 19 -6.78 -21.06 0.29
C GLU A 19 -7.01 -21.60 -1.13
N SER A 20 -7.16 -20.73 -2.14
CA SER A 20 -7.37 -21.20 -3.52
C SER A 20 -6.09 -21.68 -4.20
N GLY A 21 -6.25 -22.41 -5.30
CA GLY A 21 -5.14 -22.83 -6.18
C GLY A 21 -4.30 -21.66 -6.74
N VAL A 22 -4.78 -20.42 -6.63
CA VAL A 22 -4.02 -19.20 -6.98
C VAL A 22 -2.76 -19.05 -6.11
N ILE A 23 -2.79 -19.53 -4.86
CA ILE A 23 -1.71 -19.40 -3.87
C ILE A 23 -0.83 -20.66 -3.79
N SER A 24 -0.91 -21.50 -4.81
CA SER A 24 0.04 -22.60 -4.99
C SER A 24 1.48 -22.09 -5.25
N ASN A 25 1.63 -20.87 -5.76
CA ASN A 25 2.93 -20.24 -5.96
C ASN A 25 3.40 -19.54 -4.66
N PRO A 26 4.55 -19.92 -4.08
CA PRO A 26 5.07 -19.31 -2.84
C PRO A 26 5.26 -17.79 -2.91
N VAL A 27 5.73 -17.27 -4.05
CA VAL A 27 5.98 -15.83 -4.22
C VAL A 27 4.67 -15.04 -4.26
N ILE A 28 3.61 -15.61 -4.84
CA ILE A 28 2.27 -15.00 -4.80
C ILE A 28 1.73 -14.97 -3.38
N ARG A 29 2.02 -16.01 -2.58
CA ARG A 29 1.66 -16.04 -1.16
C ARG A 29 2.35 -14.93 -0.38
N GLU A 30 3.64 -14.73 -0.63
CA GLU A 30 4.44 -13.68 0.01
C GLU A 30 3.88 -12.30 -0.32
N ILE A 31 3.62 -12.02 -1.60
CA ILE A 31 3.01 -10.75 -2.02
C ILE A 31 1.64 -10.57 -1.37
N TYR A 32 0.79 -11.61 -1.36
CA TYR A 32 -0.51 -11.56 -0.70
C TYR A 32 -0.38 -11.22 0.79
N ASN A 33 0.52 -11.89 1.50
CA ASN A 33 0.73 -11.68 2.93
C ASN A 33 1.18 -10.24 3.21
N SER A 34 2.16 -9.72 2.46
CA SER A 34 2.65 -8.35 2.62
C SER A 34 1.57 -7.31 2.31
N VAL A 35 0.84 -7.48 1.21
CA VAL A 35 -0.26 -6.57 0.82
C VAL A 35 -1.41 -6.62 1.82
N ASN A 36 -1.79 -7.81 2.31
CA ASN A 36 -2.82 -7.98 3.32
C ASN A 36 -2.40 -7.37 4.66
N LYS A 37 -1.12 -7.53 5.05
CA LYS A 37 -0.54 -6.87 6.23
C LYS A 37 -0.65 -5.34 6.10
N SER A 38 -0.30 -4.76 4.94
CA SER A 38 -0.49 -3.32 4.67
C SER A 38 -1.93 -2.87 4.80
N ILE A 39 -2.89 -3.61 4.23
CA ILE A 39 -4.33 -3.28 4.32
C ILE A 39 -4.78 -3.27 5.78
N ASN A 40 -4.46 -4.30 6.54
CA ASN A 40 -4.89 -4.42 7.93
C ASN A 40 -4.24 -3.36 8.81
N PHE A 41 -2.95 -3.12 8.62
CA PHE A 41 -2.24 -2.03 9.28
C PHE A 41 -2.91 -0.68 8.98
N MET A 42 -3.19 -0.36 7.71
CA MET A 42 -3.78 0.93 7.35
C MET A 42 -5.23 1.11 7.81
N LYS A 43 -6.03 0.04 7.83
CA LYS A 43 -7.37 0.06 8.46
C LYS A 43 -7.27 0.39 9.95
N MET A 44 -6.32 -0.20 10.64
CA MET A 44 -6.09 0.03 12.07
C MET A 44 -5.58 1.45 12.33
N ILE A 45 -4.56 1.91 11.59
CA ILE A 45 -4.05 3.28 11.65
C ILE A 45 -5.18 4.30 11.44
N LYS A 46 -6.02 4.10 10.44
CA LYS A 46 -7.20 4.95 10.19
C LYS A 46 -8.16 5.02 11.38
N ASN A 47 -8.32 3.92 12.14
CA ASN A 47 -9.24 3.88 13.28
C ASN A 47 -8.68 4.58 14.53
N ILE A 48 -7.35 4.64 14.67
CA ILE A 48 -6.68 5.29 15.82
C ILE A 48 -6.26 6.73 15.54
N ASP A 49 -6.27 7.17 14.28
CA ASP A 49 -5.97 8.55 13.91
C ASP A 49 -7.07 9.50 14.41
N SER A 50 -6.85 10.07 15.59
CA SER A 50 -7.75 11.02 16.24
C SER A 50 -7.85 12.36 15.53
N THR A 51 -6.92 12.66 14.60
CA THR A 51 -6.82 13.92 13.87
C THR A 51 -7.26 13.81 12.41
N ILE A 52 -7.87 12.67 12.05
CA ILE A 52 -8.24 12.35 10.67
C ILE A 52 -9.22 13.39 10.08
N ASN A 53 -8.78 14.09 9.04
CA ASN A 53 -9.64 14.97 8.25
C ASN A 53 -10.25 14.21 7.04
N SER A 54 -11.16 14.87 6.30
CA SER A 54 -11.84 14.27 5.14
C SER A 54 -10.86 13.80 4.06
N GLU A 55 -9.79 14.56 3.84
CA GLU A 55 -8.78 14.31 2.83
C GLU A 55 -7.93 13.07 3.18
N ARG A 56 -7.41 12.99 4.40
CA ARG A 56 -6.67 11.83 4.90
C ARG A 56 -7.55 10.59 4.95
N LYS A 57 -8.83 10.73 5.31
CA LYS A 57 -9.82 9.64 5.24
C LYS A 57 -9.98 9.10 3.82
N LYS A 58 -9.99 9.97 2.80
CA LYS A 58 -10.01 9.57 1.39
C LYS A 58 -8.71 8.85 1.03
N LEU A 59 -7.56 9.38 1.41
CA LEU A 59 -6.26 8.77 1.15
C LEU A 59 -6.14 7.35 1.74
N TYR A 60 -6.64 7.11 2.96
CA TYR A 60 -6.71 5.76 3.53
C TYR A 60 -7.60 4.80 2.72
N ASN A 61 -8.73 5.29 2.20
CA ASN A 61 -9.61 4.48 1.37
C ASN A 61 -8.96 4.17 0.01
N ASP A 62 -8.29 5.15 -0.58
CA ASP A 62 -7.55 4.99 -1.84
C ASP A 62 -6.41 3.99 -1.67
N PHE A 63 -5.66 4.05 -0.57
CA PHE A 63 -4.64 3.06 -0.22
C PHE A 63 -5.20 1.63 -0.25
N ASN A 64 -6.31 1.42 0.48
CA ASN A 64 -6.98 0.12 0.56
C ASN A 64 -7.48 -0.35 -0.80
N LEU A 65 -8.07 0.55 -1.60
CA LEU A 65 -8.56 0.22 -2.95
C LEU A 65 -7.41 -0.17 -3.88
N ILE A 66 -6.28 0.56 -3.84
CA ILE A 66 -5.08 0.23 -4.63
C ILE A 66 -4.57 -1.17 -4.23
N HIS A 67 -4.47 -1.47 -2.94
CA HIS A 67 -3.99 -2.77 -2.47
C HIS A 67 -4.95 -3.92 -2.80
N LEU A 68 -6.27 -3.69 -2.76
CA LEU A 68 -7.25 -4.65 -3.26
C LEU A 68 -7.07 -4.91 -4.77
N ARG A 69 -6.78 -3.88 -5.56
CA ARG A 69 -6.47 -4.04 -7.00
C ARG A 69 -5.19 -4.82 -7.23
N VAL A 70 -4.16 -4.63 -6.39
CA VAL A 70 -2.93 -5.45 -6.41
C VAL A 70 -3.30 -6.91 -6.26
N LEU A 71 -4.06 -7.27 -5.23
CA LEU A 71 -4.45 -8.66 -5.02
C LEU A 71 -5.36 -9.21 -6.12
N TYR A 72 -6.22 -8.38 -6.71
CA TYR A 72 -7.09 -8.78 -7.82
C TYR A 72 -6.31 -9.10 -9.10
N HIS A 73 -5.27 -8.31 -9.39
CA HIS A 73 -4.44 -8.49 -10.60
C HIS A 73 -3.21 -9.37 -10.40
N LEU A 74 -2.79 -9.60 -9.16
CA LEU A 74 -1.67 -10.49 -8.82
C LEU A 74 -1.72 -11.86 -9.51
N PRO A 75 -2.88 -12.53 -9.67
CA PRO A 75 -2.95 -13.82 -10.33
C PRO A 75 -2.51 -13.79 -11.80
N SER A 76 -2.77 -12.70 -12.54
CA SER A 76 -2.41 -12.57 -13.95
C SER A 76 -0.93 -12.31 -14.17
N ASN A 77 -0.22 -11.81 -13.15
CA ASN A 77 1.18 -11.42 -13.24
C ASN A 77 1.47 -10.47 -14.43
N ASP A 78 0.54 -9.56 -14.71
CA ASP A 78 0.74 -8.55 -15.74
C ASP A 78 1.72 -7.49 -15.21
N VAL A 79 2.92 -7.46 -15.80
CA VAL A 79 4.02 -6.59 -15.38
C VAL A 79 3.62 -5.12 -15.48
N PHE A 80 2.92 -4.74 -16.54
CA PHE A 80 2.51 -3.37 -16.77
C PHE A 80 1.49 -2.90 -15.71
N ILE A 81 0.47 -3.72 -15.44
CA ILE A 81 -0.52 -3.44 -14.39
C ILE A 81 0.17 -3.36 -13.01
N ASN A 82 1.06 -4.30 -12.71
CA ASN A 82 1.82 -4.29 -11.46
C ASN A 82 2.65 -3.01 -11.30
N ASN A 83 3.31 -2.56 -12.37
CA ASN A 83 4.08 -1.31 -12.37
C ASN A 83 3.18 -0.09 -12.09
N ILE A 84 2.01 0.00 -12.73
CA ILE A 84 1.01 1.05 -12.45
C ILE A 84 0.62 1.03 -10.97
N LEU A 85 0.32 -0.15 -10.42
CA LEU A 85 -0.17 -0.27 -9.05
C LEU A 85 0.92 0.07 -8.02
N VAL A 86 2.18 -0.29 -8.26
CA VAL A 86 3.30 0.14 -7.42
C VAL A 86 3.48 1.65 -7.48
N ARG A 87 3.40 2.26 -8.67
CA ARG A 87 3.45 3.72 -8.82
C ARG A 87 2.33 4.41 -8.03
N LEU A 88 1.08 3.95 -8.19
CA LEU A 88 -0.07 4.50 -7.47
C LEU A 88 0.06 4.33 -5.96
N THR A 89 0.57 3.17 -5.51
CA THR A 89 0.85 2.91 -4.09
C THR A 89 1.87 3.91 -3.56
N SER A 90 2.98 4.09 -4.27
CA SER A 90 4.06 5.02 -3.91
C SER A 90 3.54 6.46 -3.82
N GLU A 91 2.76 6.89 -4.81
CA GLU A 91 2.14 8.21 -4.84
C GLU A 91 1.19 8.43 -3.66
N ASN A 92 0.34 7.44 -3.36
CA ASN A 92 -0.61 7.53 -2.25
C ASN A 92 0.10 7.57 -0.89
N ILE A 93 1.19 6.83 -0.71
CA ILE A 93 2.03 6.90 0.50
C ILE A 93 2.64 8.30 0.66
N LEU A 94 3.11 8.93 -0.41
CA LEU A 94 3.62 10.31 -0.35
C LEU A 94 2.51 11.30 0.02
N ARG A 95 1.31 11.16 -0.54
CA ARG A 95 0.16 11.99 -0.16
C ARG A 95 -0.19 11.83 1.31
N LEU A 96 -0.19 10.60 1.81
CA LEU A 96 -0.39 10.33 3.24
C LEU A 96 0.69 11.00 4.08
N ALA A 97 1.97 10.88 3.69
CA ALA A 97 3.07 11.54 4.38
C ALA A 97 2.90 13.06 4.45
N VAL A 98 2.54 13.70 3.34
CA VAL A 98 2.21 15.13 3.30
C VAL A 98 1.06 15.46 4.24
N SER A 99 0.01 14.62 4.28
CA SER A 99 -1.16 14.87 5.13
C SER A 99 -0.87 14.84 6.63
N PHE A 100 0.16 14.11 7.06
CA PHE A 100 0.59 14.10 8.46
C PHE A 100 1.39 15.36 8.81
N ILE A 101 2.21 15.82 7.88
CA ILE A 101 3.15 16.93 8.12
C ILE A 101 2.50 18.30 7.85
N ASN A 102 1.49 18.34 6.97
CA ASN A 102 0.66 19.50 6.68
C ASN A 102 -0.83 19.13 6.80
N PRO A 103 -1.34 18.95 8.03
CA PRO A 103 -2.70 18.46 8.29
C PRO A 103 -3.81 19.45 7.89
N GLN A 104 -3.47 20.70 7.59
CA GLN A 104 -4.41 21.76 7.18
C GLN A 104 -4.53 21.91 5.66
N SER A 105 -3.80 21.10 4.88
CA SER A 105 -3.87 21.18 3.42
C SER A 105 -5.10 20.41 2.90
N ASP A 106 -6.06 21.15 2.37
CA ASP A 106 -7.27 20.59 1.73
C ASP A 106 -7.05 20.20 0.25
N SER A 107 -5.86 20.44 -0.29
CA SER A 107 -5.54 20.25 -1.71
C SER A 107 -4.55 19.12 -1.98
N ILE A 108 -4.29 18.27 -0.98
CA ILE A 108 -3.28 17.20 -1.07
C ILE A 108 -3.57 16.28 -2.25
N SER A 109 -4.82 15.89 -2.52
CA SER A 109 -5.22 15.05 -3.66
C SER A 109 -4.80 15.62 -5.01
N ASN A 110 -4.68 16.94 -5.12
CA ASN A 110 -4.39 17.65 -6.36
C ASN A 110 -2.91 17.99 -6.52
N MET A 111 -2.08 17.76 -5.48
CA MET A 111 -0.66 18.01 -5.56
C MET A 111 -0.01 17.11 -6.62
N THR A 112 0.82 17.70 -7.47
CA THR A 112 1.74 16.97 -8.33
C THR A 112 2.83 16.29 -7.50
N TYR A 113 3.51 15.30 -8.08
CA TYR A 113 4.65 14.66 -7.43
C TYR A 113 5.70 15.68 -6.97
N SER A 114 6.09 16.63 -7.83
CA SER A 114 7.09 17.65 -7.49
C SER A 114 6.67 18.49 -6.30
N GLN A 115 5.39 18.89 -6.22
CA GLN A 115 4.85 19.65 -5.10
C GLN A 115 4.89 18.85 -3.80
N MET A 116 4.52 17.56 -3.84
CA MET A 116 4.61 16.69 -2.65
C MET A 116 6.06 16.57 -2.16
N ILE A 117 7.01 16.34 -3.06
CA ILE A 117 8.42 16.20 -2.71
C ILE A 117 8.98 17.49 -2.11
N GLU A 118 8.63 18.64 -2.66
CA GLU A 118 9.02 19.94 -2.12
C GLU A 118 8.48 20.14 -0.70
N GLU A 119 7.18 19.90 -0.49
CA GLU A 119 6.54 20.02 0.83
C GLU A 119 7.21 19.12 1.87
N LEU A 120 7.46 17.85 1.52
CA LEU A 120 8.16 16.90 2.38
C LEU A 120 9.58 17.37 2.73
N LYS A 121 10.32 17.89 1.75
CA LYS A 121 11.68 18.42 1.94
C LYS A 121 11.70 19.64 2.86
N GLN A 122 10.81 20.60 2.63
CA GLN A 122 10.72 21.83 3.44
C GLN A 122 10.45 21.52 4.92
N LYS A 123 9.79 20.39 5.19
CA LYS A 123 9.44 19.93 6.54
C LYS A 123 10.41 18.88 7.10
N GLY A 124 11.58 18.73 6.50
CA GLY A 124 12.64 17.84 6.99
C GLY A 124 12.31 16.35 6.94
N PHE A 125 11.35 15.93 6.11
CA PHE A 125 10.95 14.53 6.00
C PHE A 125 12.08 13.60 5.54
N PRO A 126 12.92 13.95 4.55
CA PRO A 126 14.02 13.08 4.12
C PRO A 126 15.06 12.81 5.21
N GLN A 127 15.19 13.71 6.19
CA GLN A 127 16.10 13.54 7.32
C GLN A 127 15.47 12.70 8.44
N ARG A 128 14.16 12.86 8.67
CA ARG A 128 13.42 12.09 9.70
C ARG A 128 13.13 10.65 9.27
N TYR A 129 12.86 10.43 7.99
CA TYR A 129 12.45 9.15 7.40
C TYR A 129 13.21 8.88 6.09
N PRO A 130 14.56 8.75 6.14
CA PRO A 130 15.39 8.64 4.95
C PRO A 130 15.06 7.41 4.11
N ASP A 131 14.84 6.25 4.74
CA ASP A 131 14.58 4.99 4.05
C ASP A 131 13.24 5.04 3.31
N LEU A 132 12.17 5.42 4.01
CA LEU A 132 10.84 5.60 3.41
C LEU A 132 10.87 6.61 2.27
N TYR A 133 11.51 7.77 2.47
CA TYR A 133 11.60 8.79 1.43
C TYR A 133 12.36 8.27 0.20
N ASN A 134 13.53 7.66 0.39
CA ASN A 134 14.35 7.16 -0.72
C ASN A 134 13.66 6.00 -1.46
N ASN A 135 13.11 5.03 -0.74
CA ASN A 135 12.47 3.87 -1.35
C ASN A 135 11.22 4.27 -2.15
N ILE A 136 10.33 5.07 -1.57
CA ILE A 136 9.08 5.49 -2.24
C ILE A 136 9.35 6.40 -3.44
N THR A 137 10.31 7.32 -3.35
CA THR A 137 10.70 8.16 -4.50
C THR A 137 11.35 7.34 -5.61
N ASN A 138 12.18 6.35 -5.25
CA ASN A 138 12.76 5.41 -6.21
C ASN A 138 11.70 4.54 -6.88
N TYR A 139 10.73 4.01 -6.14
CA TYR A 139 9.62 3.26 -6.71
C TYR A 139 8.78 4.12 -7.64
N PHE A 140 8.36 5.31 -7.21
CA PHE A 140 7.62 6.22 -8.08
C PHE A 140 8.40 6.52 -9.37
N GLY A 141 9.69 6.85 -9.27
CA GLY A 141 10.53 7.17 -10.43
C GLY A 141 10.76 5.99 -11.37
N ARG A 142 11.08 4.80 -10.83
CA ARG A 142 11.30 3.58 -11.61
C ARG A 142 10.06 3.19 -12.38
N TYR A 143 8.93 3.10 -11.69
CA TYR A 143 7.67 2.61 -12.26
C TYR A 143 6.89 3.68 -13.04
N SER A 144 7.27 4.96 -12.99
CA SER A 144 6.70 5.99 -13.88
C SER A 144 7.29 5.96 -15.29
N LYS A 145 8.53 5.48 -15.46
CA LYS A 145 9.15 5.37 -16.80
C LYS A 145 8.43 4.34 -17.68
N ASP A 146 7.92 3.28 -17.08
CA ASP A 146 7.30 2.16 -17.79
C ASP A 146 5.85 2.47 -18.23
N VAL A 147 5.14 3.36 -17.52
CA VAL A 147 3.70 3.64 -17.75
C VAL A 147 3.47 4.57 -18.95
N HIS A 148 4.45 5.39 -19.33
CA HIS A 148 4.32 6.30 -20.47
C HIS A 148 4.63 5.65 -21.84
N GLY A 149 5.00 4.36 -21.87
CA GLY A 149 5.42 3.66 -23.08
C GLY A 149 4.43 2.65 -23.69
N GLU A 150 3.40 2.19 -22.97
CA GLU A 150 2.59 1.04 -23.41
C GLU A 150 1.07 1.29 -23.39
N THR A 151 0.36 0.68 -24.36
CA THR A 151 -1.08 0.81 -24.57
C THR A 151 -1.84 -0.14 -23.64
N ILE A 152 -2.60 0.40 -22.67
CA ILE A 152 -3.34 -0.37 -21.67
C ILE A 152 -4.30 -1.39 -22.33
N HIS A 153 -3.99 -2.68 -22.26
CA HIS A 153 -4.91 -3.76 -22.63
C HIS A 153 -5.87 -4.06 -21.46
N ARG A 154 -7.18 -3.96 -21.71
CA ARG A 154 -8.21 -4.34 -20.72
C ARG A 154 -8.50 -5.84 -20.85
N TYR A 155 -8.08 -6.62 -19.86
CA TYR A 155 -8.34 -8.06 -19.79
C TYR A 155 -9.71 -8.36 -19.18
N SER A 156 -10.38 -9.40 -19.68
CA SER A 156 -11.59 -9.94 -19.06
C SER A 156 -11.23 -10.84 -17.87
N GLU A 157 -12.20 -11.13 -16.99
CA GLU A 157 -12.02 -12.03 -15.85
C GLU A 157 -11.58 -13.44 -16.27
N ASN A 158 -12.10 -13.94 -17.40
CA ASN A 158 -11.68 -15.22 -17.97
C ASN A 158 -10.23 -15.19 -18.49
N ASP A 159 -9.78 -14.06 -19.04
CA ASP A 159 -8.38 -13.90 -19.47
C ASP A 159 -7.44 -13.93 -18.26
N LEU A 160 -7.81 -13.27 -17.15
CA LEU A 160 -7.07 -13.31 -15.90
C LEU A 160 -6.95 -14.76 -15.38
N LEU A 161 -8.06 -15.51 -15.35
CA LEU A 161 -8.08 -16.91 -14.92
C LEU A 161 -7.22 -17.83 -15.82
N MET A 162 -7.17 -17.56 -17.12
CA MET A 162 -6.30 -18.29 -18.05
C MET A 162 -4.82 -17.91 -17.90
N MET A 163 -4.51 -16.64 -17.62
CA MET A 163 -3.15 -16.17 -17.37
C MET A 163 -2.56 -16.76 -16.08
N ILE A 164 -3.39 -16.99 -15.05
CA ILE A 164 -3.00 -17.73 -13.83
C ILE A 164 -2.40 -19.10 -14.18
N ARG A 165 -2.89 -19.74 -15.24
CA ARG A 165 -2.47 -21.07 -15.69
C ARG A 165 -1.24 -21.07 -16.60
N LYS A 166 -0.83 -19.90 -17.15
CA LYS A 166 0.39 -19.79 -17.98
C LYS A 166 1.62 -19.58 -17.11
N LYS A 167 2.75 -20.15 -17.54
CA LYS A 167 4.01 -20.21 -16.79
C LYS A 167 4.47 -18.77 -16.45
N LYS A 168 4.46 -18.44 -15.16
CA LYS A 168 4.71 -17.10 -14.64
C LYS A 168 6.21 -16.77 -14.72
N ASP A 169 6.56 -15.55 -15.14
CA ASP A 169 7.91 -15.03 -14.96
C ASP A 169 8.19 -14.87 -13.47
N VAL A 170 9.03 -15.74 -12.92
CA VAL A 170 9.34 -15.81 -11.49
C VAL A 170 10.16 -14.59 -11.05
N LYS A 171 10.93 -13.96 -11.94
CA LYS A 171 11.80 -12.82 -11.59
C LYS A 171 11.00 -11.54 -11.33
N SER A 172 9.97 -11.29 -12.13
CA SER A 172 9.10 -10.12 -11.95
C SER A 172 8.33 -10.20 -10.63
N LEU A 173 7.79 -11.39 -10.30
CA LEU A 173 7.11 -11.65 -9.04
C LEU A 173 8.03 -11.50 -7.82
N ALA A 174 9.25 -12.03 -7.88
CA ALA A 174 10.20 -11.89 -6.77
C ALA A 174 10.55 -10.40 -6.51
N SER A 175 10.75 -9.63 -7.59
CA SER A 175 10.97 -8.19 -7.48
C SER A 175 9.76 -7.47 -6.87
N LEU A 176 8.55 -7.86 -7.27
CA LEU A 176 7.30 -7.30 -6.73
C LEU A 176 7.09 -7.64 -5.25
N SER A 177 7.41 -8.87 -4.84
CA SER A 177 7.40 -9.27 -3.42
C SER A 177 8.27 -8.35 -2.59
N LYS A 178 9.51 -8.13 -3.06
CA LYS A 178 10.45 -7.28 -2.33
C LYS A 178 9.99 -5.83 -2.20
N VAL A 179 9.32 -5.30 -3.23
CA VAL A 179 8.72 -3.96 -3.17
C VAL A 179 7.65 -3.88 -2.07
N TYR A 180 6.72 -4.83 -2.03
CA TYR A 180 5.64 -4.78 -1.04
C TYR A 180 6.09 -5.10 0.39
N GLU A 181 7.09 -5.97 0.56
CA GLU A 181 7.78 -6.16 1.84
C GLU A 181 8.38 -4.85 2.34
N ASN A 182 9.21 -4.19 1.51
CA ASN A 182 9.84 -2.94 1.89
C ASN A 182 8.83 -1.83 2.17
N ILE A 183 7.74 -1.75 1.39
CA ILE A 183 6.65 -0.79 1.66
C ILE A 183 6.10 -0.98 3.07
N VAL A 184 5.82 -2.22 3.48
CA VAL A 184 5.32 -2.52 4.84
C VAL A 184 6.33 -2.05 5.88
N ASP A 185 7.59 -2.44 5.72
CA ASP A 185 8.66 -2.15 6.68
C ASP A 185 8.92 -0.64 6.83
N ASP A 186 8.79 0.12 5.73
CA ASP A 186 9.06 1.56 5.71
C ASP A 186 7.88 2.39 6.24
N ILE A 187 6.64 2.02 5.92
CA ILE A 187 5.47 2.85 6.30
C ILE A 187 5.12 2.71 7.79
N VAL A 188 5.33 1.52 8.37
CA VAL A 188 4.93 1.25 9.76
C VAL A 188 5.61 2.20 10.75
N PRO A 189 6.95 2.34 10.78
CA PRO A 189 7.63 3.25 11.68
C PRO A 189 7.20 4.71 11.50
N PHE A 190 6.96 5.11 10.26
CA PHE A 190 6.52 6.46 9.93
C PHE A 190 5.15 6.78 10.56
N PHE A 191 4.14 5.95 10.29
CA PHE A 191 2.79 6.21 10.80
C PHE A 191 2.74 6.14 12.32
N LEU A 192 3.43 5.18 12.95
CA LEU A 192 3.45 5.06 14.41
C LEU A 192 4.11 6.27 15.10
N LYS A 193 5.18 6.83 14.50
CA LYS A 193 5.85 8.04 15.04
C LYS A 193 5.00 9.29 14.86
N GLU A 194 4.45 9.53 13.67
CA GLU A 194 3.67 10.75 13.41
C GLU A 194 2.31 10.72 14.09
N LEU A 195 1.74 9.54 14.35
CA LEU A 195 0.53 9.43 15.17
C LEU A 195 0.79 9.73 16.66
N SER A 196 2.05 9.91 17.08
CA SER A 196 2.49 10.20 18.46
C SER A 196 1.47 9.71 19.46
N THR A 197 1.36 8.39 19.55
CA THR A 197 0.40 7.73 20.41
C THR A 197 0.79 8.10 21.83
N GLU A 198 0.16 9.15 22.37
CA GLU A 198 0.15 9.40 23.79
C GLU A 198 -0.27 8.06 24.42
N LYS A 199 0.71 7.41 25.07
CA LYS A 199 0.78 5.97 25.38
C LYS A 199 -0.33 5.43 26.30
N THR A 200 -1.47 6.10 26.39
CA THR A 200 -2.49 5.88 27.42
C THR A 200 -3.92 5.73 26.92
N LYS A 201 -4.20 5.72 25.60
CA LYS A 201 -5.59 5.57 25.11
C LYS A 201 -5.83 4.59 23.94
N ILE A 202 -4.86 3.78 23.54
CA ILE A 202 -5.15 2.70 22.58
C ILE A 202 -5.80 1.54 23.34
N GLU A 203 -7.01 1.17 22.95
CA GLU A 203 -7.72 0.06 23.56
C GLU A 203 -6.94 -1.25 23.40
N THR A 204 -6.96 -2.10 24.43
CA THR A 204 -6.26 -3.40 24.45
C THR A 204 -6.51 -4.27 23.22
N PRO A 205 -7.75 -4.37 22.67
CA PRO A 205 -7.99 -5.14 21.45
C PRO A 205 -7.20 -4.62 20.24
N VAL A 206 -7.00 -3.31 20.14
CA VAL A 206 -6.21 -2.69 19.06
C VAL A 206 -4.72 -2.98 19.25
N LEU A 207 -4.22 -2.94 20.48
CA LEU A 207 -2.84 -3.33 20.79
C LEU A 207 -2.57 -4.80 20.47
N SER A 208 -3.51 -5.72 20.79
CA SER A 208 -3.38 -7.13 20.41
C SER A 208 -3.38 -7.34 18.90
N GLN A 209 -4.20 -6.59 18.16
CA GLN A 209 -4.18 -6.59 16.70
C GLN A 209 -2.87 -6.03 16.15
N MET A 210 -2.35 -4.94 16.72
CA MET A 210 -1.03 -4.38 16.38
C MET A 210 0.07 -5.41 16.55
N TYR A 211 0.12 -6.10 17.69
CA TYR A 211 1.10 -7.15 17.95
C TYR A 211 1.03 -8.25 16.88
N THR A 212 -0.18 -8.69 16.54
CA THR A 212 -0.41 -9.72 15.51
C THR A 212 0.06 -9.27 14.11
N ILE A 213 -0.16 -8.01 13.76
CA ILE A 213 0.20 -7.46 12.44
C ILE A 213 1.70 -7.19 12.36
N LEU A 214 2.26 -6.54 13.38
CA LEU A 214 3.64 -6.02 13.37
C LEU A 214 4.67 -7.10 13.71
N GLY A 215 4.30 -8.05 14.56
CA GLY A 215 5.24 -8.98 15.19
C GLY A 215 5.90 -8.34 16.42
N GLU A 216 6.50 -9.20 17.24
CA GLU A 216 7.07 -8.83 18.55
C GLU A 216 8.14 -7.73 18.44
N ASP A 217 9.11 -7.90 17.54
CA ASP A 217 10.27 -7.00 17.43
C ASP A 217 9.86 -5.56 17.10
N ILE A 218 8.96 -5.38 16.14
CA ILE A 218 8.49 -4.04 15.74
C ILE A 218 7.54 -3.49 16.82
N TYR A 219 6.65 -4.31 17.38
CA TYR A 219 5.70 -3.88 18.40
C TYR A 219 6.41 -3.27 19.63
N ASN A 220 7.42 -3.96 20.16
CA ASN A 220 8.18 -3.55 21.34
C ASN A 220 8.99 -2.26 21.14
N GLN A 221 9.26 -1.84 19.89
CA GLN A 221 9.92 -0.56 19.61
C GLN A 221 9.00 0.65 19.83
N PHE A 222 7.68 0.47 19.76
CA PHE A 222 6.71 1.57 19.77
C PHE A 222 5.81 1.59 21.00
N PHE A 223 5.48 0.44 21.59
CA PHE A 223 4.55 0.32 22.72
C PHE A 223 5.29 -0.13 23.97
#